data_AF-A0A7M7T1R2-F1
#
_entry.id   AF-A0A7M7T1R2-F1
#
_cell.length_a   1.000
_cell.length_b   1.000
_cell.length_c   1.000
_cell.angle_alpha   90.00
_cell.angle_beta   90.00
_cell.angle_gamma   90.00
#
_symmetry.space_group_name_H-M   'P 1'
#
loop_
_entity.id
_entity.type
_entity.pdbx_description
1 polymer ?
#
loop_
_entity_poly.entity_id
_entity_poly.type
_entity_poly.pdbx_seq_one_letter_code
_entity_poly.pdbx_strand_id
1 'polypeptide(L)'
;MEEVKRILAEHFSLTDYKENPRSAALLDLYFYATQFALNHNFTKEQLSVFFSIVKKTHMVCVETPFGNVEQCYDYFKELVLCHAVLRPPWSVNLFGHEHVRLVIDYVVNTYFRHFKLYKYVFTPLVKLDLSISYAGMPEEDEPQTQEEELKAIEEEADGPTEEDQDQITPEGRESEKPPSPEEEESETTKELRKLITTQLNDELSKLRINLSDQIQQNNDSLQKKLSLADDPGSGKQGRASSKSKKK
;
A
#
# COMPACT_ATOMS: atom_id res chain seq x y z
N MET A 1 -40.99 6.12 -3.19
CA MET A 1 -39.55 5.88 -3.02
C MET A 1 -38.80 6.22 -4.30
N GLU A 2 -39.15 5.58 -5.42
CA GLU A 2 -38.57 5.84 -6.74
C GLU A 2 -38.74 7.30 -7.22
N GLU A 3 -39.89 7.89 -6.91
CA GLU A 3 -40.19 9.30 -7.19
C GLU A 3 -39.19 10.26 -6.52
N VAL A 4 -38.79 9.99 -5.27
CA VAL A 4 -37.83 10.82 -4.54
C VAL A 4 -36.45 10.74 -5.17
N LYS A 5 -36.03 9.53 -5.56
CA LYS A 5 -34.77 9.30 -6.28
C LYS A 5 -34.76 10.01 -7.64
N ARG A 6 -35.88 10.02 -8.36
CA ARG A 6 -36.04 10.76 -9.62
C ARG A 6 -35.93 12.28 -9.43
N ILE A 7 -36.66 12.84 -8.46
CA ILE A 7 -36.62 14.28 -8.15
C ILE A 7 -35.21 14.72 -7.74
N LEU A 8 -34.53 13.92 -6.92
CA LEU A 8 -33.14 14.17 -6.53
C LEU A 8 -32.21 14.15 -7.74
N ALA A 9 -32.35 13.18 -8.65
CA ALA A 9 -31.53 13.08 -9.85
C ALA A 9 -31.71 14.31 -10.76
N GLU A 10 -32.95 14.76 -10.96
CA GLU A 10 -33.25 15.94 -11.76
C GLU A 10 -32.68 17.22 -11.12
N HIS A 11 -32.90 17.42 -9.82
CA HIS A 11 -32.46 18.62 -9.11
C HIS A 11 -30.93 18.75 -9.02
N PHE A 12 -30.21 17.63 -8.92
CA PHE A 12 -28.75 17.62 -8.86
C PHE A 12 -28.08 17.33 -10.21
N SER A 13 -28.86 17.29 -11.30
CA SER A 13 -28.38 16.99 -12.66
C SER A 13 -27.59 15.67 -12.75
N LEU A 14 -27.97 14.67 -11.95
CA LEU A 14 -27.39 13.33 -11.91
C LEU A 14 -28.16 12.37 -12.82
N THR A 15 -28.57 12.81 -14.00
CA THR A 15 -29.39 11.99 -14.93
C THR A 15 -28.62 10.81 -15.53
N ASP A 16 -27.29 10.86 -15.46
CA ASP A 16 -26.34 9.83 -15.91
C ASP A 16 -26.12 8.70 -14.88
N TYR A 17 -26.88 8.65 -13.79
CA TYR A 17 -26.70 7.67 -12.70
C TYR A 17 -26.77 6.19 -13.13
N LYS A 18 -27.28 5.88 -14.33
CA LYS A 18 -27.28 4.51 -14.87
C LYS A 18 -25.98 4.13 -15.58
N GLU A 19 -25.27 5.12 -16.12
CA GLU A 19 -24.05 4.92 -16.90
C GLU A 19 -22.80 5.23 -16.07
N ASN A 20 -22.90 6.19 -15.15
CA ASN A 20 -21.80 6.66 -14.33
C ASN A 20 -21.94 6.18 -12.88
N PRO A 21 -21.04 5.29 -12.40
CA PRO A 21 -21.10 4.76 -11.04
C PRO A 21 -20.87 5.85 -9.98
N ARG A 22 -20.16 6.94 -10.31
CA ARG A 22 -19.96 8.07 -9.38
C ARG A 22 -21.27 8.80 -9.11
N SER A 23 -22.02 9.09 -10.19
CA SER A 23 -23.33 9.72 -10.11
C SER A 23 -24.33 8.82 -9.39
N ALA A 24 -24.27 7.50 -9.61
CA ALA A 24 -25.06 6.51 -8.87
C ALA A 24 -24.78 6.54 -7.36
N ALA A 25 -23.50 6.46 -6.96
CA ALA A 25 -23.10 6.47 -5.56
C ALA A 25 -23.49 7.78 -4.84
N LEU A 26 -23.40 8.91 -5.53
CA LEU A 26 -23.82 10.21 -4.99
C LEU A 26 -25.34 10.30 -4.83
N LEU A 27 -26.09 9.81 -5.82
CA LEU A 27 -27.55 9.77 -5.76
C LEU A 27 -28.04 8.87 -4.62
N ASP A 28 -27.40 7.73 -4.42
CA ASP A 28 -27.71 6.82 -3.31
C ASP A 28 -27.41 7.46 -1.96
N LEU A 29 -26.28 8.17 -1.81
CA LEU A 29 -25.96 8.93 -0.59
C LEU A 29 -27.08 9.93 -0.25
N TYR A 30 -27.55 10.69 -1.23
CA TYR A 30 -28.62 11.67 -1.05
C TYR A 30 -29.97 11.03 -0.75
N PHE A 31 -30.28 9.93 -1.43
CA PHE A 31 -31.50 9.18 -1.22
C PHE A 31 -31.57 8.60 0.19
N TYR A 32 -30.51 7.92 0.64
CA TYR A 32 -30.48 7.31 1.96
C TYR A 32 -30.44 8.34 3.09
N ALA A 33 -29.77 9.48 2.90
CA ALA A 33 -29.84 10.58 3.86
C ALA A 33 -31.27 11.12 3.99
N THR A 34 -31.97 11.30 2.87
CA THR A 34 -33.37 11.75 2.88
C THR A 34 -34.27 10.73 3.57
N GLN A 35 -34.09 9.44 3.26
CA GLN A 35 -34.83 8.34 3.90
C GLN A 35 -34.63 8.30 5.41
N PHE A 36 -33.39 8.41 5.87
CA PHE A 36 -33.07 8.42 7.29
C PHE A 36 -33.83 9.53 8.03
N ALA A 37 -33.77 10.76 7.52
CA ALA A 37 -34.46 11.89 8.14
C ALA A 37 -35.99 11.75 8.12
N LEU A 38 -36.56 11.14 7.07
CA LEU A 38 -38.00 10.84 7.03
C LEU A 38 -38.39 9.76 8.06
N ASN A 39 -37.59 8.70 8.20
CA ASN A 39 -37.85 7.62 9.17
C ASN A 39 -37.79 8.09 10.62
N HIS A 40 -36.96 9.09 10.91
CA HIS A 40 -36.85 9.71 12.23
C HIS A 40 -37.76 10.94 12.44
N ASN A 41 -38.72 11.19 11.54
CA ASN A 41 -39.72 12.26 11.63
C ASN A 41 -39.12 13.68 11.75
N PHE A 42 -38.04 13.97 11.02
CA PHE A 42 -37.46 15.30 11.01
C PHE A 42 -38.42 16.32 10.39
N THR A 43 -38.44 17.54 10.92
CA THR A 43 -39.17 18.64 10.29
C THR A 43 -38.59 18.98 8.92
N LYS A 44 -39.34 19.69 8.08
CA LYS A 44 -38.86 20.11 6.74
C LYS A 44 -37.55 20.90 6.81
N GLU A 45 -37.42 21.75 7.83
CA GLU A 45 -36.24 22.56 8.09
C GLU A 45 -35.05 21.68 8.52
N GLN A 46 -35.28 20.77 9.48
CA GLN A 46 -34.27 19.81 9.93
C GLN A 46 -33.79 18.89 8.81
N LEU A 47 -34.70 18.40 7.97
CA LEU A 47 -34.38 17.59 6.79
C LEU A 47 -33.47 18.36 5.82
N SER A 48 -33.84 19.60 5.49
CA SER A 48 -33.07 20.46 4.58
C SER A 48 -31.66 20.72 5.10
N VAL A 49 -31.55 21.00 6.41
CA VAL A 49 -30.26 21.23 7.06
C VAL A 49 -29.45 19.95 7.13
N PHE A 50 -30.03 18.83 7.54
CA PHE A 50 -29.33 17.53 7.58
C PHE A 50 -28.79 17.15 6.21
N PHE A 51 -29.62 17.27 5.17
CA PHE A 51 -29.20 17.04 3.79
C PHE A 51 -28.03 17.95 3.39
N SER A 52 -28.10 19.23 3.75
CA SER A 52 -27.05 20.20 3.49
C SER A 52 -25.74 19.86 4.23
N ILE A 53 -25.81 19.37 5.47
CA ILE A 53 -24.65 18.92 6.24
C ILE A 53 -23.98 17.74 5.53
N VAL A 54 -24.74 16.71 5.16
CA VAL A 54 -24.19 15.53 4.45
C VAL A 54 -23.55 15.94 3.13
N LYS A 55 -24.24 16.78 2.34
CA LYS A 55 -23.73 17.29 1.07
C LYS A 55 -22.42 18.06 1.25
N LYS A 56 -22.38 19.04 2.16
CA LYS A 56 -21.18 19.86 2.42
C LYS A 56 -20.02 19.00 2.92
N THR A 57 -20.30 18.06 3.82
CA THR A 57 -19.30 17.10 4.32
C THR A 57 -18.71 16.32 3.16
N HIS A 58 -19.56 15.76 2.29
CA HIS A 58 -19.09 15.02 1.12
C HIS A 58 -18.22 15.87 0.18
N MET A 59 -18.61 17.12 -0.09
CA MET A 59 -17.82 18.02 -0.93
C MET A 59 -16.41 18.27 -0.36
N VAL A 60 -16.30 18.55 0.94
CA VAL A 60 -15.01 18.78 1.61
C VAL A 60 -14.17 17.50 1.67
N CYS A 61 -14.81 16.34 1.89
CA CYS A 61 -14.12 15.06 1.81
C CYS A 61 -13.51 14.84 0.43
N VAL A 62 -14.23 15.14 -0.64
CA VAL A 62 -13.79 14.86 -2.02
C VAL A 62 -12.77 15.88 -2.54
N GLU A 63 -12.76 17.11 -2.02
CA GLU A 63 -11.95 18.24 -2.51
C GLU A 63 -10.45 17.94 -2.67
N THR A 64 -9.86 17.12 -1.79
CA THR A 64 -8.43 16.81 -1.81
C THR A 64 -8.16 15.32 -1.92
N PRO A 65 -7.23 14.83 -2.77
CA PRO A 65 -6.90 13.41 -2.87
C PRO A 65 -6.26 12.83 -1.59
N PHE A 66 -5.79 13.67 -0.68
CA PHE A 66 -5.12 13.25 0.55
C PHE A 66 -6.07 12.68 1.60
N GLY A 67 -5.53 11.87 2.51
CA GLY A 67 -6.28 11.33 3.64
C GLY A 67 -6.59 12.42 4.69
N ASN A 68 -7.79 12.99 4.63
CA ASN A 68 -8.24 14.10 5.48
C ASN A 68 -9.42 13.72 6.41
N VAL A 69 -9.52 12.45 6.82
CA VAL A 69 -10.65 11.91 7.61
C VAL A 69 -10.93 12.75 8.86
N GLU A 70 -9.89 13.05 9.65
CA GLU A 70 -10.03 13.77 10.92
C GLU A 70 -10.53 15.21 10.70
N GLN A 71 -9.95 15.91 9.72
CA GLN A 71 -10.33 17.27 9.35
C GLN A 71 -11.78 17.33 8.83
N CYS A 72 -12.18 16.35 8.01
CA CYS A 72 -13.55 16.25 7.54
C CYS A 72 -14.54 15.94 8.66
N TYR A 73 -14.14 15.10 9.62
CA TYR A 73 -14.95 14.78 10.78
C TYR A 73 -15.12 15.99 11.70
N ASP A 74 -14.06 16.75 11.93
CA ASP A 74 -14.11 18.00 12.70
C ASP A 74 -15.01 19.04 12.03
N TYR A 75 -14.91 19.19 10.72
CA TYR A 75 -15.80 20.06 9.94
C TYR A 75 -17.27 19.62 10.05
N PHE A 76 -17.55 18.32 9.90
CA PHE A 76 -18.89 17.77 10.09
C PHE A 76 -19.42 18.05 11.51
N LYS A 77 -18.60 17.85 12.53
CA LYS A 77 -18.95 18.11 13.93
C LYS A 77 -19.25 19.58 14.17
N GLU A 78 -18.46 20.49 13.59
CA GLU A 78 -18.71 21.93 13.65
C GLU A 78 -20.06 22.29 13.01
N LEU A 79 -20.36 21.73 11.83
CA LEU A 79 -21.65 21.93 11.15
C LEU A 79 -22.83 21.50 12.02
N VAL A 80 -22.75 20.31 12.62
CA VAL A 80 -23.80 19.81 13.51
C VAL A 80 -23.97 20.72 14.73
N LEU A 81 -22.87 21.19 15.32
CA LEU A 81 -22.89 22.11 16.47
C LEU A 81 -23.55 23.46 16.12
N CYS A 82 -23.27 24.01 14.94
CA CYS A 82 -23.91 25.23 14.44
C CYS A 82 -25.43 25.13 14.31
N HIS A 83 -25.97 23.91 14.18
CA HIS A 83 -27.41 23.67 14.05
C HIS A 83 -28.06 23.09 15.32
N ALA A 84 -27.27 22.83 16.37
CA ALA A 84 -27.72 22.29 17.65
C ALA A 84 -27.72 23.33 18.78
N VAL A 85 -26.87 24.35 18.71
CA VAL A 85 -26.71 25.35 19.77
C VAL A 85 -27.33 26.68 19.32
N LEU A 86 -28.01 27.38 20.24
CA LEU A 86 -28.53 28.71 19.99
C LEU A 86 -27.47 29.78 20.27
N ARG A 87 -26.81 30.29 19.23
CA ARG A 87 -25.92 31.46 19.31
C ARG A 87 -26.07 32.34 18.06
N PRO A 88 -27.03 33.27 18.03
CA PRO A 88 -27.14 34.26 16.96
C PRO A 88 -25.87 35.14 16.92
N PRO A 89 -25.33 35.59 15.77
CA PRO A 89 -25.76 35.40 14.36
C PRO A 89 -25.30 34.12 13.64
N TRP A 90 -24.53 33.23 14.28
CA TRP A 90 -23.84 32.12 13.57
C TRP A 90 -24.53 30.76 13.66
N SER A 91 -25.46 30.56 14.59
CA SER A 91 -26.06 29.26 14.86
C SER A 91 -27.56 29.34 15.18
N VAL A 92 -28.28 28.31 14.74
CA VAL A 92 -29.74 28.19 14.87
C VAL A 92 -30.04 26.87 15.56
N ASN A 93 -30.85 26.89 16.62
CA ASN A 93 -31.23 25.68 17.34
C ASN A 93 -32.35 24.93 16.62
N LEU A 94 -31.97 24.11 15.64
CA LEU A 94 -32.89 23.25 14.89
C LEU A 94 -32.88 21.81 15.39
N PHE A 95 -31.73 21.31 15.84
CA PHE A 95 -31.60 19.96 16.35
C PHE A 95 -31.56 19.91 17.87
N GLY A 96 -32.53 19.20 18.45
CA GLY A 96 -32.45 18.75 19.84
C GLY A 96 -31.36 17.70 20.07
N HIS A 97 -31.04 17.44 21.34
CA HIS A 97 -30.00 16.50 21.76
C HIS A 97 -30.13 15.10 21.12
N GLU A 98 -31.35 14.54 21.13
CA GLU A 98 -31.63 13.22 20.55
C GLU A 98 -31.36 13.18 19.04
N HIS A 99 -31.78 14.22 18.31
CA HIS A 99 -31.55 14.33 16.87
C HIS A 99 -30.06 14.44 16.54
N VAL A 100 -29.29 15.18 17.33
CA VAL A 100 -27.83 15.30 17.16
C VAL A 100 -27.16 13.94 17.30
N ARG A 101 -27.53 13.17 18.33
CA ARG A 101 -27.00 11.82 18.54
C ARG A 101 -27.32 10.91 17.34
N LEU A 102 -28.55 10.92 16.86
CA LEU A 102 -28.99 10.15 15.69
C LEU A 102 -28.21 10.54 14.42
N VAL A 103 -28.04 11.83 14.17
CA VAL A 103 -27.29 12.34 13.01
C VAL A 103 -25.83 11.91 13.05
N ILE A 104 -25.16 12.05 14.19
CA ILE A 104 -23.76 11.66 14.34
C ILE A 104 -23.62 10.14 14.15
N ASP A 105 -24.44 9.35 14.81
CA ASP A 105 -24.38 7.89 14.72
C ASP A 105 -24.63 7.40 13.29
N TYR A 106 -25.61 7.97 12.60
CA TYR A 106 -25.89 7.66 11.20
C TYR A 106 -24.71 8.00 10.28
N VAL A 107 -24.20 9.24 10.33
CA VAL A 107 -23.14 9.69 9.41
C VAL A 107 -21.83 8.96 9.69
N VAL A 108 -21.52 8.66 10.95
CA VAL A 108 -20.33 7.88 11.31
C VAL A 108 -20.44 6.45 10.79
N ASN A 109 -21.56 5.78 11.02
CA ASN A 109 -21.73 4.37 10.64
C ASN A 109 -21.93 4.14 9.15
N THR A 110 -22.45 5.12 8.41
CA THR A 110 -22.68 5.00 6.97
C THR A 110 -21.56 5.64 6.17
N TYR A 111 -21.32 6.93 6.35
CA TYR A 111 -20.41 7.69 5.51
C TYR A 111 -18.94 7.52 5.93
N PHE A 112 -18.60 7.83 7.18
CA PHE A 112 -17.19 7.77 7.63
C PHE A 112 -16.66 6.34 7.74
N ARG A 113 -17.50 5.36 8.07
CA ARG A 113 -17.14 3.93 8.00
C ARG A 113 -16.63 3.54 6.61
N HIS A 114 -17.23 4.09 5.56
CA HIS A 114 -16.87 3.83 4.17
C HIS A 114 -16.08 4.98 3.53
N PHE A 115 -15.38 5.79 4.32
CA PHE A 115 -14.66 6.97 3.84
C PHE A 115 -13.67 6.65 2.70
N LYS A 116 -12.92 5.55 2.83
CA LYS A 116 -11.94 5.12 1.82
C LYS A 116 -12.60 4.81 0.47
N LEU A 117 -13.81 4.24 0.48
CA LEU A 117 -14.57 3.94 -0.74
C LEU A 117 -14.98 5.24 -1.45
N TYR A 118 -15.56 6.18 -0.71
CA TYR A 118 -15.88 7.51 -1.26
C TYR A 118 -14.63 8.22 -1.76
N LYS A 119 -13.50 8.12 -1.06
CA LYS A 119 -12.24 8.66 -1.54
C LYS A 119 -11.82 8.05 -2.86
N TYR A 120 -11.85 6.73 -2.97
CA TYR A 120 -11.45 6.02 -4.17
C TYR A 120 -12.32 6.37 -5.38
N VAL A 121 -13.65 6.35 -5.21
CA VAL A 121 -14.61 6.60 -6.30
C VAL A 121 -14.51 8.03 -6.83
N PHE A 122 -14.33 9.01 -5.94
CA PHE A 122 -14.41 10.43 -6.30
C PHE A 122 -13.04 11.11 -6.48
N THR A 123 -11.93 10.44 -6.17
CA THR A 123 -10.59 10.99 -6.43
C THR A 123 -10.16 10.67 -7.85
N PRO A 124 -9.83 11.68 -8.68
CA PRO A 124 -9.28 11.43 -10.01
C PRO A 124 -7.90 10.76 -9.87
N LEU A 125 -7.73 9.61 -10.52
CA LEU A 125 -6.43 8.94 -10.65
C LEU A 125 -5.56 9.77 -11.61
N VAL A 126 -4.56 10.46 -11.08
CA VAL A 126 -3.54 11.14 -11.90
C VAL A 126 -2.51 10.09 -12.29
N LYS A 127 -2.58 9.59 -13.53
CA LYS A 127 -1.55 8.74 -14.12
C LYS A 127 -0.53 9.63 -14.82
N LEU A 128 0.74 9.48 -14.46
CA LEU A 128 1.85 10.10 -15.18
C LEU A 128 2.44 9.03 -16.10
N ASP A 129 2.25 9.21 -17.41
CA ASP A 129 2.92 8.38 -18.41
C ASP A 129 4.23 9.07 -18.81
N LEU A 130 5.36 8.39 -18.59
CA LEU A 130 6.71 8.91 -18.82
C LEU A 130 7.35 8.12 -19.94
N SER A 131 7.41 8.71 -21.13
CA SER A 131 8.29 8.24 -22.20
C SER A 131 9.64 8.96 -22.12
N ILE A 132 10.69 8.21 -21.81
CA ILE A 132 12.06 8.74 -21.75
C ILE A 132 12.77 8.29 -23.02
N SER A 133 13.00 9.22 -23.96
CA SER A 133 13.88 8.99 -25.09
C SER A 133 15.27 9.58 -24.82
N TYR A 134 16.31 8.81 -25.10
CA TYR A 134 17.69 9.25 -24.95
C TYR A 134 18.21 9.73 -26.31
N ALA A 135 18.72 10.95 -26.37
CA ALA A 135 19.32 11.48 -27.58
C ALA A 135 20.59 10.67 -27.94
N GLY A 136 20.53 9.91 -29.03
CA GLY A 136 21.66 9.14 -29.57
C GLY A 136 21.53 7.61 -29.51
N MET A 137 20.40 7.05 -29.05
CA MET A 137 20.06 5.65 -29.29
C MET A 137 19.35 5.51 -30.65
N PRO A 138 19.69 4.50 -31.48
CA PRO A 138 18.88 4.15 -32.63
C PRO A 138 17.48 3.75 -32.15
N GLU A 139 16.43 4.19 -32.84
CA GLU A 139 15.08 3.68 -32.62
C GLU A 139 15.09 2.19 -32.98
N GLU A 140 15.17 1.33 -31.97
CA GLU A 140 14.81 -0.07 -32.14
C GLU A 140 13.29 -0.11 -32.33
N ASP A 141 12.83 -0.71 -33.44
CA ASP A 141 11.42 -0.97 -33.69
C ASP A 141 10.82 -1.63 -32.44
N GLU A 142 9.74 -1.04 -31.92
CA GLU A 142 9.09 -1.51 -30.69
C GLU A 142 8.91 -3.04 -30.75
N PRO A 143 9.40 -3.81 -29.77
CA PRO A 143 8.99 -5.20 -29.69
C PRO A 143 7.48 -5.20 -29.51
N GLN A 144 6.78 -5.88 -30.42
CA GLN A 144 5.35 -6.18 -30.32
C GLN A 144 5.13 -6.98 -29.04
N THR A 145 5.02 -6.29 -27.92
CA THR A 145 4.96 -6.88 -26.60
C THR A 145 3.50 -7.13 -26.28
N GLN A 146 3.02 -8.33 -26.63
CA GLN A 146 2.10 -9.17 -25.83
C GLN A 146 0.99 -8.44 -25.04
N GLU A 147 0.38 -7.39 -25.60
CA GLU A 147 -0.71 -6.66 -24.95
C GLU A 147 -2.04 -7.46 -25.02
N GLU A 148 -2.09 -8.52 -25.85
CA GLU A 148 -3.22 -9.44 -25.95
C GLU A 148 -3.23 -10.55 -24.88
N GLU A 149 -2.10 -10.90 -24.28
CA GLU A 149 -2.02 -12.03 -23.35
C GLU A 149 -2.39 -11.66 -21.90
N LEU A 150 -2.19 -10.41 -21.50
CA LEU A 150 -2.58 -9.91 -20.16
C LEU A 150 -4.10 -9.73 -20.02
N LYS A 151 -4.81 -9.50 -21.12
CA LYS A 151 -6.28 -9.39 -21.13
C LYS A 151 -7.00 -10.72 -20.91
N ALA A 152 -6.39 -11.84 -21.30
CA ALA A 152 -6.99 -13.17 -21.15
C ALA A 152 -6.90 -13.72 -19.71
N ILE A 153 -5.98 -13.20 -18.88
CA ILE A 153 -5.78 -13.67 -17.51
C ILE A 153 -6.72 -12.94 -16.52
N GLU A 154 -7.11 -11.70 -16.80
CA GLU A 154 -8.03 -10.93 -15.94
C GLU A 154 -9.51 -11.32 -16.10
N GLU A 155 -9.92 -11.95 -17.21
CA GLU A 155 -11.33 -12.37 -17.42
C GLU A 155 -11.71 -13.70 -16.75
N GLU A 156 -10.75 -14.52 -16.30
CA GLU A 156 -11.00 -15.85 -15.70
C GLU A 156 -10.92 -15.85 -14.16
N ALA A 157 -10.79 -14.68 -13.52
CA ALA A 157 -10.54 -14.55 -12.08
C ALA A 157 -11.63 -13.83 -11.28
N ASP A 158 -12.91 -13.91 -11.70
CA ASP A 158 -14.03 -13.39 -10.89
C ASP A 158 -15.19 -14.40 -10.72
N GLY A 159 -15.05 -15.24 -9.67
CA GLY A 159 -16.12 -15.66 -8.76
C GLY A 159 -16.71 -17.08 -8.91
N PRO A 160 -17.29 -17.69 -7.83
CA PRO A 160 -17.40 -17.25 -6.44
C PRO A 160 -16.82 -18.25 -5.40
N THR A 161 -16.52 -17.78 -4.19
CA THR A 161 -16.24 -18.64 -3.03
C THR A 161 -17.42 -18.53 -2.05
N GLU A 162 -18.05 -19.66 -1.72
CA GLU A 162 -18.94 -19.82 -0.56
C GLU A 162 -18.39 -20.91 0.38
N GLU A 163 -18.09 -20.47 1.60
CA GLU A 163 -18.28 -21.05 2.95
C GLU A 163 -17.91 -22.52 3.32
N ASP A 164 -17.05 -22.59 4.36
CA ASP A 164 -17.04 -23.48 5.55
C ASP A 164 -16.79 -25.00 5.47
N GLN A 165 -15.66 -25.47 6.03
CA GLN A 165 -15.60 -26.23 7.32
C GLN A 165 -14.21 -26.80 7.69
N ASP A 166 -14.00 -26.91 9.00
CA ASP A 166 -12.84 -27.38 9.77
C ASP A 166 -12.25 -28.77 9.40
N GLN A 167 -10.90 -28.92 9.53
CA GLN A 167 -10.23 -29.86 10.48
C GLN A 167 -8.70 -30.04 10.23
N ILE A 168 -7.90 -29.68 11.25
CA ILE A 168 -6.81 -30.44 11.92
C ILE A 168 -5.69 -31.14 11.08
N THR A 169 -4.54 -30.44 10.97
CA THR A 169 -3.11 -30.84 11.19
C THR A 169 -2.48 -32.06 10.45
N PRO A 170 -1.16 -32.37 10.59
CA PRO A 170 -0.10 -31.96 9.65
C PRO A 170 0.76 -33.15 9.14
N GLU A 171 1.30 -33.11 7.91
CA GLU A 171 2.62 -33.72 7.55
C GLU A 171 2.84 -33.69 6.03
N GLY A 172 4.10 -33.53 5.61
CA GLY A 172 4.55 -33.86 4.25
C GLY A 172 4.88 -32.67 3.34
N ARG A 173 5.93 -31.91 3.67
CA ARG A 173 6.57 -30.99 2.72
C ARG A 173 7.54 -31.79 1.84
N GLU A 174 7.09 -32.21 0.66
CA GLU A 174 7.99 -32.48 -0.45
C GLU A 174 7.90 -31.34 -1.46
N SER A 175 9.06 -30.76 -1.76
CA SER A 175 9.24 -29.68 -2.72
C SER A 175 9.07 -30.22 -4.15
N GLU A 176 8.01 -29.80 -4.83
CA GLU A 176 7.92 -29.89 -6.28
C GLU A 176 8.57 -28.67 -6.93
N LYS A 177 9.42 -28.98 -7.90
CA LYS A 177 10.29 -28.10 -8.68
C LYS A 177 9.47 -27.47 -9.81
N PRO A 178 9.46 -26.14 -10.02
CA PRO A 178 8.75 -25.58 -11.16
C PRO A 178 9.48 -25.89 -12.48
N PRO A 179 8.73 -26.09 -13.58
CA PRO A 179 9.26 -26.43 -14.91
C PRO A 179 9.89 -25.20 -15.57
N SER A 180 11.02 -25.38 -16.26
CA SER A 180 11.64 -24.32 -17.07
C SER A 180 10.97 -24.26 -18.45
N PRO A 181 10.56 -23.08 -18.93
CA PRO A 181 10.35 -22.84 -20.35
C PRO A 181 11.73 -22.74 -21.03
N GLU A 182 11.94 -23.57 -22.05
CA GLU A 182 13.09 -23.48 -22.96
C GLU A 182 12.83 -22.31 -23.92
N GLU A 183 13.37 -21.13 -23.60
CA GLU A 183 13.37 -19.98 -24.52
C GLU A 183 14.59 -20.06 -25.45
N GLU A 184 14.34 -19.91 -26.75
CA GLU A 184 15.36 -19.88 -27.80
C GLU A 184 16.35 -18.72 -27.58
N GLU A 185 17.46 -19.02 -26.91
CA GLU A 185 18.51 -18.06 -26.61
C GLU A 185 19.16 -17.50 -27.89
N SER A 186 18.90 -16.21 -28.15
CA SER A 186 19.57 -15.36 -29.15
C SER A 186 21.09 -15.47 -29.07
N GLU A 187 21.77 -15.48 -30.23
CA GLU A 187 23.23 -15.68 -30.36
C GLU A 187 24.04 -14.74 -29.45
N THR A 188 23.57 -13.50 -29.28
CA THR A 188 24.20 -12.49 -28.41
C THR A 188 24.17 -12.88 -26.94
N THR A 189 23.09 -13.51 -26.46
CA THR A 189 22.96 -13.96 -25.07
C THR A 189 23.88 -15.13 -24.76
N LYS A 190 24.12 -16.01 -25.75
CA LYS A 190 25.08 -17.12 -25.63
C LYS A 190 26.52 -16.62 -25.58
N GLU A 191 26.86 -15.61 -26.38
CA GLU A 191 28.19 -14.97 -26.34
C GLU A 191 28.44 -14.27 -25.00
N LEU A 192 27.46 -13.51 -24.49
CA LEU A 192 27.56 -12.86 -23.19
C LEU A 192 27.74 -13.86 -22.05
N ARG A 193 26.98 -14.97 -22.04
CA ARG A 193 27.14 -16.02 -21.02
C ARG A 193 28.51 -16.69 -21.09
N LYS A 194 29.05 -16.92 -22.29
CA LYS A 194 30.43 -17.42 -22.46
C LYS A 194 31.44 -16.44 -21.86
N LEU A 195 31.31 -15.14 -22.14
CA LEU A 195 32.23 -14.13 -21.60
C LEU A 195 32.15 -14.02 -20.07
N ILE A 196 30.94 -14.06 -19.51
CA ILE A 196 30.71 -14.03 -18.05
C ILE A 196 31.31 -15.28 -17.40
N THR A 197 31.08 -16.47 -17.96
CA THR A 197 31.58 -17.73 -17.39
C THR A 197 33.10 -17.82 -17.44
N THR A 198 33.74 -17.31 -18.49
CA THR A 198 35.21 -17.23 -18.55
C THR A 198 35.76 -16.27 -17.50
N GLN A 199 35.16 -15.09 -17.34
CA GLN A 199 35.63 -14.11 -16.35
C GLN A 199 35.46 -14.62 -14.91
N LEU A 200 34.34 -15.27 -14.61
CA LEU A 200 34.09 -15.86 -13.29
C LEU A 200 35.10 -16.98 -12.97
N ASN A 201 35.44 -17.82 -13.94
CA ASN A 201 36.45 -18.86 -13.75
C ASN A 201 37.84 -18.27 -13.51
N ASP A 202 38.21 -17.20 -14.22
CA ASP A 202 39.48 -16.51 -14.01
C ASP A 202 39.56 -15.91 -12.61
N GLU A 203 38.52 -15.22 -12.14
CA GLU A 203 38.49 -14.65 -10.78
C GLU A 203 38.48 -15.74 -9.70
N LEU A 204 37.75 -16.85 -9.90
CA LEU A 204 37.78 -17.99 -8.99
C LEU A 204 39.17 -18.63 -8.92
N SER A 205 39.89 -18.71 -10.04
CA SER A 205 41.25 -19.25 -10.06
C SER A 205 42.22 -18.37 -9.26
N LYS A 206 42.12 -17.04 -9.41
CA LYS A 206 42.91 -16.06 -8.62
C LYS A 206 42.61 -16.17 -7.13
N LEU A 207 41.33 -16.27 -6.78
CA LEU A 207 40.90 -16.40 -5.38
C LEU A 207 41.41 -17.71 -4.77
N ARG A 208 41.37 -18.82 -5.51
CA ARG A 208 41.88 -20.11 -5.07
C ARG A 208 43.39 -20.09 -4.81
N ILE A 209 44.17 -19.42 -5.66
CA ILE A 209 45.61 -19.24 -5.46
C ILE A 209 45.86 -18.42 -4.20
N ASN A 210 45.17 -17.29 -4.04
CA ASN A 210 45.34 -16.41 -2.88
C ASN A 210 45.00 -17.13 -1.55
N LEU A 211 43.88 -17.86 -1.51
CA LEU A 211 43.49 -18.68 -0.36
C LEU A 211 44.54 -19.76 -0.04
N SER A 212 45.05 -20.44 -1.08
CA SER A 212 46.09 -21.47 -0.89
C SER A 212 47.37 -20.87 -0.31
N ASP A 213 47.82 -19.73 -0.83
CA ASP A 213 48.98 -19.01 -0.33
C ASP A 213 48.79 -18.56 1.12
N GLN A 214 47.60 -18.04 1.46
CA GLN A 214 47.28 -17.63 2.82
C GLN A 214 47.26 -18.83 3.79
N ILE A 215 46.68 -19.97 3.38
CA ILE A 215 46.68 -21.21 4.16
C ILE A 215 48.13 -21.70 4.35
N GLN A 216 48.95 -21.64 3.32
CA GLN A 216 50.34 -22.09 3.38
C GLN A 216 51.19 -21.19 4.28
N GLN A 217 51.05 -19.86 4.19
CA GLN A 217 51.70 -18.92 5.10
C GLN A 217 51.28 -19.14 6.56
N ASN A 218 49.99 -19.40 6.80
CA ASN A 218 49.49 -19.73 8.14
C ASN A 218 50.07 -21.05 8.64
N ASN A 219 50.13 -22.08 7.80
CA ASN A 219 50.72 -23.36 8.16
C ASN A 219 52.21 -23.23 8.48
N ASP A 220 52.99 -22.50 7.67
CA ASP A 220 54.41 -22.23 7.91
C ASP A 220 54.62 -21.42 9.21
N SER A 221 53.74 -20.46 9.48
CA SER A 221 53.76 -19.69 10.74
C SER A 221 53.47 -20.58 11.96
N LEU A 222 52.52 -21.50 11.84
CA LEU A 222 52.21 -22.49 12.87
C LEU A 222 53.36 -23.48 13.06
N GLN A 223 53.97 -23.98 11.99
CA GLN A 223 55.13 -24.86 12.06
C GLN A 223 56.33 -24.18 12.72
N LYS A 224 56.60 -22.90 12.41
CA LYS A 224 57.64 -22.12 13.10
C LYS A 224 57.35 -21.96 14.60
N LYS A 225 56.10 -21.74 14.98
CA LYS A 225 55.71 -21.65 16.40
C LYS A 225 55.82 -23.00 17.12
N LEU A 226 55.50 -24.10 16.43
CA LEU A 226 55.65 -25.45 16.94
C LEU A 226 57.13 -25.82 17.11
N SER A 227 58.00 -25.51 16.14
CA SER A 227 59.44 -25.78 16.26
C SER A 227 60.13 -24.94 17.34
N LEU A 228 59.64 -23.72 17.61
CA LEU A 228 60.07 -22.90 18.75
C LEU A 228 59.58 -23.45 20.10
N ALA A 229 58.47 -24.20 20.13
CA ALA A 229 57.92 -24.81 21.34
C ALA A 229 58.50 -26.20 21.63
N ASP A 230 59.01 -26.89 20.61
CA ASP A 230 59.65 -28.21 20.71
C ASP A 230 61.16 -28.18 21.00
N ASP A 231 61.79 -26.99 21.19
CA ASP A 231 63.19 -26.88 21.65
C ASP A 231 63.26 -26.89 23.20
N PRO A 232 63.65 -28.03 23.84
CA PRO A 232 63.73 -28.13 25.29
C PRO A 232 65.15 -27.76 25.71
N GLY A 233 65.50 -26.46 25.71
CA GLY A 233 66.92 -26.12 25.76
C GLY A 233 67.38 -24.70 26.07
N SER A 234 66.60 -23.83 26.72
CA SER A 234 67.13 -22.56 27.24
C SER A 234 66.42 -22.10 28.51
N GLY A 235 66.93 -22.56 29.66
CA GLY A 235 66.51 -22.11 30.98
C GLY A 235 67.29 -20.91 31.52
N LYS A 236 66.56 -20.15 32.37
CA LYS A 236 66.99 -19.34 33.53
C LYS A 236 67.74 -18.00 33.32
N GLN A 237 67.11 -16.94 33.83
CA GLN A 237 67.48 -16.12 35.02
C GLN A 237 66.52 -14.91 35.02
N GLY A 238 66.04 -14.30 36.10
CA GLY A 238 66.26 -14.41 37.53
C GLY A 238 65.35 -13.35 38.20
N ARG A 239 64.82 -13.73 39.34
CA ARG A 239 63.99 -12.99 40.31
C ARG A 239 64.57 -11.62 40.72
N ALA A 240 63.75 -10.55 40.73
CA ALA A 240 63.90 -9.45 41.69
C ALA A 240 62.61 -8.60 41.85
N SER A 241 62.30 -8.32 43.12
CA SER A 241 61.24 -7.49 43.66
C SER A 241 61.61 -5.99 43.61
N SER A 242 60.63 -5.09 43.44
CA SER A 242 60.30 -4.01 44.41
C SER A 242 59.71 -2.72 43.79
N LYS A 243 58.55 -2.34 44.35
CA LYS A 243 58.05 -0.99 44.71
C LYS A 243 58.63 0.29 44.08
N SER A 244 57.68 1.21 43.80
CA SER A 244 57.71 2.70 43.90
C SER A 244 57.72 3.44 42.55
N LYS A 245 57.19 4.66 42.33
CA LYS A 245 56.19 5.57 42.91
C LYS A 245 56.38 6.90 42.17
N LYS A 246 55.29 7.54 41.68
CA LYS A 246 55.22 8.95 41.20
C LYS A 246 56.12 9.26 39.97
N LYS A 247 55.76 10.16 39.06
CA LYS A 247 55.00 11.41 39.17
C LYS A 247 54.47 11.77 37.78
#